data_AF-A0A554WF79-F1
#
_entry.id   AF-A0A554WF79-F1
#
_cell.length_a   1.000
_cell.length_b   1.000
_cell.length_c   1.000
_cell.angle_alpha   90.00
_cell.angle_beta   90.00
_cell.angle_gamma   90.00
#
_symmetry.space_group_name_H-M   'P 1'
#
loop_
_entity.id
_entity.type
_entity.pdbx_description
1 polymer ?
#
loop_
_entity_poly.entity_id
_entity_poly.type
_entity_poly.pdbx_seq_one_letter_code
_entity_poly.pdbx_strand_id
1 'polypeptide(L)' 'MAAKHPVKRPAKARELAERFGVSERTVRRVMAQPREQYLAESLMRNKPWEKLGMSRATWYRRGKPQPESCNGMD' A
#
# COMPACT_ATOMS: atom_id res chain seq x y z
N MET A 1 20.60 5.70 -2.98
CA MET A 1 20.42 5.70 -1.50
C MET A 1 18.96 5.38 -1.20
N ALA A 2 18.70 4.31 -0.45
CA ALA A 2 17.37 4.04 0.09
C ALA A 2 17.01 5.10 1.15
N ALA A 3 15.71 5.25 1.44
CA ALA A 3 15.25 6.16 2.49
C ALA A 3 15.77 5.70 3.86
N LYS A 4 16.15 6.66 4.73
CA LYS A 4 16.66 6.35 6.08
C LYS A 4 15.63 5.62 6.93
N HIS A 5 14.35 5.96 6.77
CA HIS A 5 13.22 5.29 7.40
C HIS A 5 12.24 4.86 6.30
N PRO A 6 12.45 3.68 5.69
CA PRO A 6 11.69 3.24 4.52
C PRO A 6 10.28 2.77 4.92
N VAL A 7 9.41 3.72 5.24
CA VAL A 7 8.04 3.47 5.70
C VAL A 7 7.02 4.23 4.85
N LYS A 8 5.78 3.73 4.85
CA LYS A 8 4.63 4.47 4.33
C LYS A 8 4.33 5.65 5.25
N ARG A 9 4.32 6.85 4.69
CA ARG A 9 4.05 8.07 5.48
C ARG A 9 2.64 8.03 6.06
N PRO A 10 2.46 8.37 7.35
CA PRO A 10 1.14 8.40 7.97
C PRO A 10 0.31 9.61 7.53
N ALA A 11 0.97 10.69 7.08
CA ALA A 11 0.33 11.94 6.68
C ALA A 11 0.97 12.52 5.40
N LYS A 12 0.43 13.63 4.92
CA LYS A 12 0.95 14.33 3.73
C LYS A 12 2.35 14.86 4.01
N ALA A 13 3.21 14.87 2.98
CA ALA A 13 4.59 15.33 3.12
C ALA A 13 4.68 16.79 3.59
N ARG A 14 3.74 17.65 3.16
CA ARG A 14 3.61 19.05 3.57
C ARG A 14 3.36 19.20 5.07
N GLU A 15 2.39 18.48 5.60
CA GLU A 15 2.02 18.53 7.01
C GLU A 15 3.16 18.06 7.91
N LEU A 16 3.84 16.97 7.52
CA LEU A 16 5.03 16.48 8.22
C LEU A 16 6.18 17.49 8.12
N ALA A 17 6.35 18.15 6.98
CA ALA A 17 7.36 19.18 6.78
C ALA A 17 7.14 20.38 7.71
N GLU A 18 5.91 20.87 7.80
CA GLU A 18 5.50 21.94 8.72
C GLU A 18 5.73 21.52 10.19
N ARG A 19 5.31 20.31 10.58
CA ARG A 19 5.47 19.80 11.95
C ARG A 19 6.93 19.63 12.38
N PHE A 20 7.80 19.20 11.48
CA PHE A 20 9.22 18.96 11.77
C PHE A 20 10.12 20.16 11.45
N GLY A 21 9.59 21.24 10.88
CA GLY A 21 10.38 22.40 10.45
C GLY A 21 11.40 22.08 9.35
N VAL A 22 11.08 21.14 8.45
CA VAL A 22 11.96 20.70 7.35
C VAL A 22 11.28 20.88 6.00
N SER A 23 12.03 20.74 4.90
CA SER A 23 11.42 20.74 3.57
C SER A 23 10.66 19.44 3.26
N GLU A 24 9.62 19.52 2.42
CA GLU A 24 8.92 18.33 1.95
C GLU A 24 9.84 17.34 1.23
N ARG A 25 10.89 17.84 0.55
CA ARG A 25 11.90 17.01 -0.12
C ARG A 25 12.65 16.14 0.90
N THR A 26 12.97 16.68 2.07
CA THR A 26 13.57 15.92 3.17
C THR A 26 12.61 14.84 3.67
N VAL A 27 11.33 15.18 3.89
CA VAL A 27 10.32 14.19 4.31
C VAL A 27 10.21 13.05 3.30
N ARG A 28 10.06 13.36 2.00
CA ARG A 28 9.96 12.35 0.94
C ARG A 28 11.21 11.47 0.88
N ARG A 29 12.41 12.04 1.05
CA ARG A 29 13.68 11.30 1.03
C ARG A 29 13.86 10.40 2.24
N VAL A 30 13.45 10.86 3.43
CA VAL A 30 13.63 10.14 4.69
C VAL A 30 12.56 9.07 4.87
N MET A 31 11.32 9.33 4.45
CA MET A 31 10.15 8.48 4.61
C MET A 31 9.53 8.08 3.26
N ALA A 32 10.29 7.34 2.44
CA ALA A 32 9.78 6.75 1.21
C ALA A 32 9.56 5.24 1.41
N GLN A 33 8.32 4.78 1.18
CA GLN A 33 8.03 3.36 1.09
C GLN A 33 8.84 2.73 -0.05
N PRO A 34 9.55 1.61 0.19
CA PRO A 34 10.22 0.85 -0.83
C PRO A 34 9.29 0.47 -1.98
N ARG A 35 9.83 0.47 -3.20
CA ARG A 35 9.05 0.14 -4.40
C ARG A 35 8.44 -1.26 -4.32
N GLU A 36 9.19 -2.24 -3.82
CA GLU A 36 8.74 -3.62 -3.66
C GLU A 36 7.56 -3.73 -2.71
N GLN A 37 7.63 -3.08 -1.54
CA GLN A 37 6.53 -3.05 -0.58
C GLN A 37 5.28 -2.39 -1.17
N TYR A 38 5.45 -1.27 -1.89
CA TYR A 38 4.33 -0.61 -2.58
C TYR A 38 3.67 -1.54 -3.61
N LEU A 39 4.47 -2.30 -4.36
CA LEU A 39 3.97 -3.25 -5.35
C LEU A 39 3.29 -4.45 -4.71
N ALA A 40 3.81 -4.95 -3.57
CA ALA A 40 3.20 -6.03 -2.80
C ALA A 40 1.84 -5.63 -2.21
N GLU A 41 1.65 -4.35 -1.83
CA GLU A 41 0.35 -3.83 -1.40
C GLU A 41 -0.63 -3.56 -2.56
N SER A 42 -0.14 -3.52 -3.80
CA SER A 42 -0.94 -3.10 -4.94
C SER A 42 -2.08 -4.08 -5.24
N LEU A 43 -3.32 -3.58 -5.17
CA LEU A 43 -4.51 -4.36 -5.55
C LEU A 43 -4.43 -4.90 -6.98
N MET A 44 -3.76 -4.18 -7.88
CA MET A 44 -3.54 -4.63 -9.26
C MET A 44 -2.52 -5.77 -9.37
N ARG A 45 -1.62 -5.90 -8.40
CA ARG A 45 -0.66 -7.02 -8.34
C ARG A 45 -1.25 -8.21 -7.61
N ASN A 46 -1.94 -7.97 -6.49
CA ASN A 46 -2.57 -9.01 -5.68
C ASN A 46 -3.83 -9.61 -6.30
N LYS A 47 -4.54 -8.80 -7.11
CA LYS A 47 -5.73 -9.18 -7.86
C LYS A 47 -6.67 -10.12 -7.08
N PRO A 48 -7.17 -9.68 -5.91
CA PRO A 48 -7.97 -10.54 -5.03
C PRO A 48 -9.21 -11.11 -5.73
N TRP A 49 -9.76 -10.42 -6.73
CA TRP A 49 -10.87 -10.91 -7.54
C TRP A 49 -10.54 -12.15 -8.36
N GLU A 50 -9.30 -12.30 -8.87
CA GLU A 50 -8.87 -13.50 -9.59
C GLU A 50 -8.82 -14.70 -8.64
N LYS A 51 -8.33 -14.50 -7.40
CA LYS A 51 -8.30 -15.54 -6.36
C LYS A 51 -9.70 -16.00 -5.95
N LEU A 52 -10.67 -15.08 -6.00
CA LEU A 52 -12.08 -15.35 -5.72
C LEU A 52 -12.86 -15.89 -6.94
N GLY A 53 -12.21 -16.07 -8.10
CA GLY A 53 -12.86 -16.54 -9.32
C GLY A 53 -13.91 -15.56 -9.88
N MET A 54 -13.76 -14.25 -9.64
CA MET A 54 -14.73 -13.24 -10.09
C MET A 54 -14.10 -12.08 -10.86
N SER A 55 -14.94 -11.34 -11.59
CA SER A 55 -14.48 -10.13 -12.28
C SER A 55 -14.15 -9.01 -11.29
N ARG A 56 -13.19 -8.15 -11.67
CA ARG A 56 -12.85 -6.92 -10.93
C ARG A 56 -14.09 -6.04 -10.67
N ALA A 57 -14.96 -5.89 -11.66
CA ALA A 57 -16.17 -5.08 -11.55
C ALA A 57 -17.12 -5.64 -10.49
N THR A 58 -17.33 -6.96 -10.50
CA THR A 58 -18.14 -7.65 -9.48
C THR A 58 -17.54 -7.48 -8.09
N TRP A 59 -16.21 -7.55 -7.95
CA TRP A 59 -15.52 -7.36 -6.68
C TRP A 59 -15.75 -5.96 -6.08
N TYR A 60 -15.69 -4.89 -6.88
CA TYR A 60 -16.03 -3.54 -6.41
C TYR A 60 -17.51 -3.41 -6.04
N ARG A 61 -18.43 -3.98 -6.84
CA ARG A 61 -19.88 -3.95 -6.56
C ARG A 61 -20.23 -4.70 -5.26
N ARG A 62 -19.54 -5.80 -4.97
CA ARG A 62 -19.72 -6.61 -3.75
C ARG A 62 -19.03 -6.03 -2.50
N GLY A 63 -18.41 -4.84 -2.61
CA GLY A 63 -17.78 -4.20 -1.45
C GLY A 63 -16.38 -4.72 -1.10
N LYS A 64 -15.67 -5.31 -2.07
CA LYS A 64 -14.29 -5.82 -1.92
C LYS A 64 -14.16 -6.96 -0.89
N PRO A 65 -14.88 -8.07 -1.06
CA PRO A 65 -14.71 -9.24 -0.21
C PRO A 65 -13.24 -9.69 -0.21
N GLN A 66 -12.74 -10.11 0.95
CA GLN A 66 -11.39 -10.66 1.06
C GLN A 66 -11.41 -12.12 0.64
N PRO A 67 -10.44 -12.60 -0.16
CA PRO A 67 -10.25 -14.02 -0.35
C PRO A 67 -9.97 -14.66 1.01
N GLU A 68 -10.70 -15.73 1.30
CA GLU A 68 -10.49 -16.53 2.50
C GLU A 68 -9.03 -16.99 2.50
N SER A 69 -8.34 -16.86 3.64
CA SER A 69 -7.01 -17.47 3.78
C SER A 69 -7.19 -18.97 3.54
N CYS A 70 -6.53 -19.52 2.53
CA CYS A 70 -6.52 -20.95 2.28
C CYS A 70 -5.84 -21.67 3.45
N ASN A 71 -6.59 -21.90 4.52
CA ASN A 71 -6.25 -22.92 5.50
C ASN A 71 -6.60 -24.25 4.83
N GLY A 72 -5.59 -24.88 4.24
CA GLY A 72 -5.67 -26.30 3.92
C GLY A 72 -5.86 -27.07 5.22
N MET A 73 -7.05 -27.59 5.43
CA MET A 73 -7.32 -28.71 6.31
C MET A 73 -8.29 -29.62 5.53
N ASP A 74 -7.92 -30.90 5.46
CA ASP A 74 -8.50 -32.04 4.72
C ASP A 74 -8.02 -32.27 3.27
#